data_AF-A0A841I190-F1
#
_entry.id   AF-A0A841I190-F1
#
_cell.length_a   1.000
_cell.length_b   1.000
_cell.length_c   1.000
_cell.angle_alpha   90.00
_cell.angle_beta   90.00
_cell.angle_gamma   90.00
#
_symmetry.space_group_name_H-M   'P 1'
#
loop_
_entity.id
_entity.type
_entity.pdbx_description
1 polymer ?
#
loop_
_entity_poly.entity_id
_entity_poly.type
_entity_poly.pdbx_seq_one_letter_code
_entity_poly.pdbx_strand_id
1 'polypeptide(L)'
;MDFPALHPPRTVGRLLYQPLATYPVAVAVQLPQAPQLDLGQLCALLLGEIRLWNDPKLAQAGGVRLPALPVLVISRSDPNAASFAVSQTCSTESRNWRERIGVRSRWQAGASKLVSGLEAQRAALALPGSLTVMLPSELPPGAQSARLRAVGGEYFGFERARFGFAVPRGLREPWQGAVQLPSDPYAPLPAANAPDAYPLRGLLWGVALEQQKYRGRGRARAEALRDLLRALRSGGVPEGLAPLPNLPLPGTFFYGAKPLP
;
A
#
# COMPACT_ATOMS: atom_id res chain seq x y z
N MET A 1 -3.86 -7.75 17.73
CA MET A 1 -4.14 -6.37 18.19
C MET A 1 -4.96 -5.71 17.11
N ASP A 2 -6.18 -5.29 17.45
CA ASP A 2 -7.07 -4.60 16.54
C ASP A 2 -6.44 -3.29 16.09
N PHE A 3 -6.24 -3.16 14.78
CA PHE A 3 -6.11 -1.83 14.18
C PHE A 3 -7.37 -1.07 14.57
N PRO A 4 -7.32 0.23 14.91
CA PRO A 4 -8.54 1.00 15.12
C PRO A 4 -9.23 1.10 13.76
N ALA A 5 -10.00 0.08 13.40
CA ALA A 5 -10.97 0.16 12.33
C ALA A 5 -11.74 1.44 12.63
N LEU A 6 -11.79 2.35 11.66
CA LEU A 6 -12.67 3.50 11.75
C LEU A 6 -14.09 2.95 11.78
N HIS A 7 -14.57 2.62 12.98
CA HIS A 7 -15.95 2.25 13.17
C HIS A 7 -16.74 3.51 12.86
N PRO A 8 -17.64 3.45 11.87
CA PRO A 8 -18.50 4.58 11.61
C PRO A 8 -19.31 4.86 12.90
N PRO A 9 -19.81 6.09 13.10
CA PRO A 9 -20.63 6.42 14.27
C PRO A 9 -21.70 5.35 14.50
N ARG A 10 -22.05 5.04 15.76
CA ARG A 10 -23.00 3.96 16.11
C ARG A 10 -24.36 4.05 15.39
N THR A 11 -24.69 5.21 14.85
CA THR A 11 -25.90 5.52 14.08
C THR A 11 -25.81 5.18 12.59
N VAL A 12 -24.62 4.82 12.09
CA VAL A 12 -24.36 4.44 10.71
C VAL A 12 -24.33 2.92 10.62
N GLY A 13 -25.07 2.35 9.67
CA GLY A 13 -25.07 0.91 9.43
C GLY A 13 -23.66 0.38 9.10
N ARG A 14 -23.49 -0.95 9.17
CA ARG A 14 -22.21 -1.60 8.86
C ARG A 14 -21.70 -1.17 7.49
N LEU A 15 -20.43 -0.77 7.41
CA LEU A 15 -19.74 -0.52 6.15
C LEU A 15 -19.17 -1.82 5.59
N LEU A 16 -19.26 -1.95 4.27
CA LEU A 16 -18.64 -3.00 3.50
C LEU A 16 -17.53 -2.39 2.65
N TYR A 17 -16.34 -2.99 2.75
CA TYR A 17 -15.15 -2.59 2.01
C TYR A 17 -14.88 -3.63 0.92
N GLN A 18 -14.91 -3.18 -0.34
CA GLN A 18 -14.73 -4.03 -1.51
C GLN A 18 -13.36 -3.72 -2.14
N PRO A 19 -12.38 -4.65 -2.09
CA PRO A 19 -11.12 -4.49 -2.80
C PRO A 19 -11.36 -4.39 -4.31
N LEU A 20 -10.82 -3.37 -4.96
CA LEU A 20 -11.00 -3.12 -6.39
C LEU A 20 -9.73 -3.38 -7.20
N ALA A 21 -8.59 -2.89 -6.72
CA ALA A 21 -7.29 -2.99 -7.39
C ALA A 21 -6.16 -2.85 -6.36
N THR A 22 -4.94 -3.19 -6.76
CA THR A 22 -3.72 -2.79 -6.04
C THR A 22 -3.07 -1.58 -6.69
N TYR A 23 -2.44 -0.72 -5.88
CA TYR A 23 -1.57 0.35 -6.36
C TYR A 23 -0.17 0.18 -5.76
N PRO A 24 0.91 0.42 -6.52
CA PRO A 24 2.25 0.48 -5.97
C PRO A 24 2.54 1.82 -5.30
N VAL A 25 3.56 1.83 -4.44
CA VAL A 25 4.12 3.05 -3.89
C VAL A 25 5.57 3.15 -4.33
N ALA A 26 5.93 4.25 -4.99
CA ALA A 26 7.31 4.55 -5.33
C ALA A 26 8.07 5.05 -4.09
N VAL A 27 9.33 4.63 -3.98
CA VAL A 27 10.27 5.13 -2.98
C VAL A 27 11.23 6.07 -3.69
N ALA A 28 10.90 7.36 -3.73
CA ALA A 28 11.67 8.36 -4.44
C ALA A 28 12.88 8.81 -3.62
N VAL A 29 14.01 9.00 -4.28
CA VAL A 29 15.29 9.35 -3.65
C VAL A 29 16.03 10.41 -4.47
N GLN A 30 16.90 11.17 -3.80
CA GLN A 30 17.86 12.05 -4.45
C GLN A 30 19.28 11.56 -4.16
N LEU A 31 19.74 10.64 -5.00
CA LEU A 31 21.05 10.01 -4.91
C LEU A 31 21.72 9.97 -6.29
N PRO A 32 23.05 9.80 -6.36
CA PRO A 32 23.73 9.57 -7.63
C PRO A 32 23.27 8.29 -8.34
N GLN A 33 22.84 7.27 -7.57
CA GLN A 33 22.40 5.98 -8.08
C GLN A 33 21.24 5.45 -7.24
N ALA A 34 20.30 4.76 -7.91
CA ALA A 34 19.12 4.22 -7.27
C ALA A 34 19.51 3.09 -6.31
N PRO A 35 19.10 3.16 -5.03
CA PRO A 35 19.40 2.11 -4.09
C PRO A 35 18.55 0.88 -4.39
N GLN A 36 19.10 -0.27 -4.02
CA GLN A 36 18.37 -1.53 -3.93
C GLN A 36 18.10 -1.78 -2.45
N LEU A 37 16.85 -1.99 -2.07
CA LEU A 37 16.43 -2.14 -0.66
C LEU A 37 15.49 -3.33 -0.49
N ASP A 38 15.58 -4.06 0.62
CA ASP A 38 14.46 -4.88 1.08
C ASP A 38 13.48 -4.04 1.93
N LEU A 39 12.32 -4.61 2.25
CA LEU A 39 11.30 -3.91 3.04
C LEU A 39 11.79 -3.57 4.46
N GLY A 40 12.60 -4.43 5.08
CA GLY A 40 13.13 -4.19 6.41
C GLY A 40 14.06 -2.98 6.45
N GLN A 41 14.99 -2.90 5.49
CA GLN A 41 15.88 -1.76 5.29
C GLN A 41 15.10 -0.46 5.01
N LEU A 42 14.09 -0.51 4.14
CA LEU A 42 13.22 0.63 3.87
C LEU A 42 12.54 1.12 5.16
N CYS A 43 11.93 0.22 5.93
CA CYS A 43 11.25 0.59 7.16
C CYS A 43 12.22 1.15 8.21
N ALA A 44 13.45 0.63 8.31
CA ALA A 44 14.49 1.14 9.20
C ALA A 44 14.99 2.54 8.79
N LEU A 45 15.14 2.80 7.49
CA LEU A 45 15.44 4.14 6.95
C LEU A 45 14.32 5.13 7.30
N LEU A 46 13.08 4.77 7.00
CA LEU A 46 11.91 5.62 7.25
C LEU A 46 11.68 5.88 8.74
N LEU A 47 11.99 4.92 9.62
CA LEU A 47 11.87 5.06 11.07
C LEU A 47 13.04 5.88 11.70
N GLY A 48 14.09 6.15 10.93
CA GLY A 48 15.30 6.87 11.37
C GLY A 48 16.29 6.03 12.17
N GLU A 49 16.24 4.70 12.03
CA GLU A 49 17.20 3.76 12.62
C GLU A 49 18.46 3.65 11.77
N ILE A 50 18.32 3.74 10.45
CA ILE A 50 19.43 3.93 9.50
C ILE A 50 19.42 5.39 9.07
N ARG A 51 20.57 6.07 9.25
CA ARG A 51 20.67 7.54 9.08
C ARG A 51 21.69 7.97 8.03
N LEU A 52 22.43 7.01 7.47
CA LEU A 52 23.42 7.23 6.43
C LEU A 52 23.17 6.29 5.26
N TRP A 53 23.36 6.78 4.04
CA TRP A 53 23.17 5.98 2.84
C TRP A 53 24.27 4.93 2.63
N ASN A 54 25.47 5.15 3.16
CA ASN A 54 26.55 4.17 3.16
C ASN A 54 26.57 3.27 4.41
N ASP A 55 25.48 3.21 5.18
CA ASP A 55 25.39 2.33 6.35
C ASP A 55 25.64 0.86 5.95
N PRO A 56 26.48 0.09 6.68
CA PRO A 56 26.77 -1.30 6.36
C PRO A 56 25.54 -2.21 6.24
N LYS A 57 24.43 -1.87 6.92
CA LYS A 57 23.17 -2.60 6.81
C LYS A 57 22.54 -2.48 5.42
N LEU A 58 22.85 -1.42 4.66
CA LEU A 58 22.38 -1.22 3.28
C LEU A 58 23.31 -1.89 2.26
N ALA A 59 24.58 -2.11 2.60
CA ALA A 59 25.58 -2.72 1.71
C ALA A 59 25.25 -4.18 1.33
N GLN A 60 24.42 -4.86 2.13
CA GLN A 60 23.97 -6.24 1.87
C GLN A 60 22.96 -6.34 0.72
N ALA A 61 22.42 -5.21 0.25
CA ALA A 61 21.40 -5.16 -0.79
C ALA A 61 22.00 -4.75 -2.14
N GLY A 62 22.10 -5.70 -3.07
CA GLY A 62 22.18 -5.38 -4.50
C GLY A 62 23.52 -4.85 -5.02
N GLY A 63 24.57 -4.83 -4.20
CA GLY A 63 25.95 -4.50 -4.63
C GLY A 63 26.19 -3.05 -5.07
N VAL A 64 25.24 -2.15 -4.83
CA VAL A 64 25.36 -0.72 -5.19
C VAL A 64 26.14 0.00 -4.09
N ARG A 65 27.20 0.73 -4.48
CA ARG A 65 27.93 1.62 -3.55
C ARG A 65 27.16 2.92 -3.37
N LEU A 66 26.58 3.10 -2.19
CA LEU A 66 25.83 4.29 -1.83
C LEU A 66 26.75 5.37 -1.22
N PRO A 67 26.45 6.66 -1.41
CA PRO A 67 27.31 7.74 -0.95
C PRO A 67 27.24 7.93 0.57
N ALA A 68 28.26 8.56 1.14
CA ALA A 68 28.29 8.97 2.55
C ALA A 68 27.42 10.21 2.81
N LEU A 69 26.14 10.14 2.46
CA LEU A 69 25.15 11.19 2.67
C LEU A 69 24.23 10.85 3.85
N PRO A 70 23.81 11.85 4.65
CA PRO A 70 22.70 11.71 5.58
C PRO A 70 21.41 11.28 4.86
N VAL A 71 20.61 10.45 5.52
CA VAL A 71 19.26 10.10 5.06
C VAL A 71 18.30 11.16 5.57
N LEU A 72 17.72 11.94 4.65
CA LEU A 72 16.69 12.92 4.97
C LEU A 72 15.32 12.39 4.56
N VAL A 73 14.60 11.78 5.51
CA VAL A 73 13.23 11.32 5.28
C VAL A 73 12.30 12.53 5.15
N ILE A 74 11.51 12.59 4.09
CA ILE A 74 10.46 13.59 3.88
C ILE A 74 9.11 12.90 4.02
N SER A 75 8.27 13.41 4.93
CA SER A 75 6.91 12.90 5.16
C SER A 75 5.87 14.00 5.03
N ARG A 76 4.64 13.63 4.67
CA ARG A 76 3.50 14.56 4.56
C ARG A 76 2.71 14.64 5.87
N SER A 77 2.30 15.86 6.24
CA SER A 77 1.43 16.12 7.39
C SER A 77 -0.03 15.79 7.11
N ASP A 78 -0.43 15.80 5.84
CA ASP A 78 -1.77 15.45 5.37
C ASP A 78 -1.88 13.94 5.05
N PRO A 79 -3.03 13.31 5.36
CA PRO A 79 -3.29 11.92 5.03
C PRO A 79 -3.16 11.62 3.54
N ASN A 80 -2.44 10.56 3.18
CA ASN A 80 -2.30 10.13 1.78
C ASN A 80 -2.14 8.61 1.64
N ALA A 81 -2.39 8.10 0.43
CA ALA A 81 -2.42 6.66 0.13
C ALA A 81 -1.04 5.99 0.19
N ALA A 82 0.02 6.70 -0.21
CA ALA A 82 1.39 6.18 -0.17
C ALA A 82 1.87 5.98 1.27
N SER A 83 1.70 6.98 2.13
CA SER A 83 2.00 6.91 3.56
C SER A 83 1.20 5.80 4.25
N PHE A 84 -0.08 5.61 3.89
CA PHE A 84 -0.90 4.52 4.43
C PHE A 84 -0.34 3.15 4.09
N ALA A 85 -0.10 2.85 2.81
CA ALA A 85 0.42 1.56 2.36
C ALA A 85 1.80 1.23 2.96
N VAL A 86 2.66 2.25 3.09
CA VAL A 86 3.97 2.12 3.75
C VAL A 86 3.79 1.80 5.23
N SER A 87 2.91 2.51 5.95
CA SER A 87 2.69 2.25 7.37
C SER A 87 2.10 0.86 7.63
N GLN A 88 1.26 0.36 6.73
CA GLN A 88 0.68 -0.98 6.79
C GLN A 88 1.77 -2.05 6.56
N THR A 89 2.58 -1.86 5.51
CA THR A 89 3.71 -2.74 5.20
C THR A 89 4.69 -2.77 6.36
N CYS A 90 5.17 -1.60 6.81
CA CYS A 90 6.14 -1.52 7.90
C CYS A 90 5.60 -1.98 9.26
N SER A 91 4.30 -1.84 9.53
CA SER A 91 3.69 -2.44 10.72
C SER A 91 3.73 -3.97 10.69
N THR A 92 3.78 -4.58 9.52
CA THR A 92 3.92 -6.04 9.36
C THR A 92 5.39 -6.45 9.49
N GLU A 93 6.27 -5.76 8.77
CA GLU A 93 7.71 -6.09 8.63
C GLU A 93 8.57 -5.68 9.83
N SER A 94 8.19 -4.62 10.55
CA SER A 94 9.00 -4.05 11.65
C SER A 94 8.21 -3.97 12.95
N ARG A 95 8.69 -4.68 13.98
CA ARG A 95 8.16 -4.59 15.34
C ARG A 95 8.25 -3.15 15.86
N ASN A 96 9.38 -2.47 15.67
CA ASN A 96 9.58 -1.12 16.15
C ASN A 96 8.63 -0.13 15.47
N TRP A 97 8.38 -0.29 14.17
CA TRP A 97 7.37 0.51 13.47
C TRP A 97 5.97 0.27 14.05
N ARG A 98 5.59 -1.00 14.22
CA ARG A 98 4.28 -1.37 14.76
C ARG A 98 4.01 -0.75 16.13
N GLU A 99 5.02 -0.76 17.00
CA GLU A 99 4.90 -0.25 18.37
C GLU A 99 4.92 1.29 18.43
N ARG A 100 5.69 1.96 17.55
CA ARG A 100 5.88 3.41 17.61
C ARG A 100 4.91 4.21 16.73
N ILE A 101 4.51 3.67 15.59
CA ILE A 101 3.70 4.36 14.57
C ILE A 101 2.40 3.62 14.32
N GLY A 102 2.49 2.30 14.10
CA GLY A 102 1.36 1.49 13.65
C GLY A 102 0.88 1.88 12.25
N VAL A 103 -0.38 1.58 11.96
CA VAL A 103 -1.01 1.89 10.67
C VAL A 103 -1.62 3.28 10.69
N ARG A 104 -1.09 4.16 9.84
CA ARG A 104 -1.42 5.59 9.76
C ARG A 104 -1.27 6.10 8.32
N SER A 105 -2.24 6.88 7.85
CA SER A 105 -2.17 7.55 6.55
C SER A 105 -1.26 8.78 6.52
N ARG A 106 -0.65 9.12 7.66
CA ARG A 106 0.38 10.14 7.83
C ARG A 106 1.26 9.75 9.01
N TRP A 107 2.55 9.99 8.94
CA TRP A 107 3.47 9.64 10.01
C TRP A 107 4.70 10.55 9.97
N GLN A 108 5.38 10.62 11.11
CA GLN A 108 6.64 11.31 11.27
C GLN A 108 7.51 10.42 12.15
N ALA A 109 8.78 10.26 11.79
CA ALA A 109 9.69 9.39 12.51
C ALA A 109 11.12 9.93 12.48
N GLY A 110 11.84 9.73 13.58
CA GLY A 110 13.21 10.23 13.72
C GLY A 110 13.32 11.73 13.41
N ALA A 111 14.29 12.08 12.57
CA ALA A 111 14.55 13.45 12.10
C ALA A 111 13.88 13.74 10.73
N SER A 112 12.72 13.17 10.45
CA SER A 112 12.03 13.41 9.17
C SER A 112 11.55 14.85 9.02
N LYS A 113 11.80 15.46 7.86
CA LYS A 113 11.26 16.75 7.45
C LYS A 113 9.78 16.59 7.12
N LEU A 114 8.92 17.14 7.97
CA LEU A 114 7.48 17.16 7.74
C LEU A 114 7.11 18.33 6.82
N VAL A 115 6.36 18.04 5.75
CA VAL A 115 5.90 19.04 4.77
C VAL A 115 4.38 18.95 4.58
N SER A 116 3.78 20.02 4.06
CA SER A 116 2.33 20.10 3.82
C SER A 116 2.01 19.96 2.34
N GLY A 117 1.31 18.88 1.97
CA GLY A 117 0.86 18.66 0.59
C GLY A 117 1.94 18.14 -0.37
N LEU A 118 1.47 17.75 -1.56
CA LEU A 118 2.29 17.09 -2.57
C LEU A 118 3.40 17.99 -3.14
N GLU A 119 3.08 19.25 -3.46
CA GLU A 119 4.06 20.16 -4.08
C GLU A 119 5.25 20.45 -3.16
N ALA A 120 5.01 20.63 -1.86
CA ALA A 120 6.08 20.79 -0.88
C ALA A 120 6.91 19.50 -0.72
N GLN A 121 6.27 18.33 -0.83
CA GLN A 121 6.96 17.03 -0.83
C GLN A 121 7.88 16.86 -2.05
N ARG A 122 7.39 17.22 -3.24
CA ARG A 122 8.17 17.23 -4.49
C ARG A 122 9.35 18.19 -4.41
N ALA A 123 9.13 19.42 -3.95
CA ALA A 123 10.19 20.41 -3.81
C ALA A 123 11.27 19.96 -2.82
N ALA A 124 10.89 19.33 -1.70
CA ALA A 124 11.84 18.83 -0.72
C ALA A 124 12.70 17.67 -1.23
N LEU A 125 12.21 16.87 -2.19
CA LEU A 125 12.97 15.76 -2.79
C LEU A 125 14.24 16.25 -3.53
N ALA A 126 14.34 17.53 -3.91
CA ALA A 126 15.55 18.06 -4.53
C ALA A 126 16.79 18.05 -3.60
N LEU A 127 16.60 17.89 -2.28
CA LEU A 127 17.68 17.87 -1.31
C LEU A 127 18.51 16.57 -1.44
N PRO A 128 19.85 16.65 -1.57
CA PRO A 128 20.70 15.47 -1.63
C PRO A 128 20.54 14.55 -0.42
N GLY A 129 20.47 13.24 -0.66
CA GLY A 129 20.26 12.24 0.38
C GLY A 129 18.81 12.13 0.87
N SER A 130 17.87 12.84 0.23
CA SER A 130 16.47 12.73 0.61
C SER A 130 15.81 11.43 0.17
N LEU A 131 14.81 11.01 0.94
CA LEU A 131 14.00 9.81 0.76
C LEU A 131 12.53 10.16 1.02
N THR A 132 11.63 9.78 0.13
CA THR A 132 10.19 9.94 0.34
C THR A 132 9.38 8.87 -0.36
N VAL A 133 8.09 8.78 -0.02
CA VAL A 133 7.16 7.81 -0.59
C VAL A 133 6.01 8.53 -1.29
N MET A 134 5.70 8.11 -2.52
CA MET A 134 4.73 8.75 -3.41
C MET A 134 4.00 7.69 -4.23
N LEU A 135 2.80 7.97 -4.70
CA LEU A 135 2.24 7.20 -5.81
C LEU A 135 3.05 7.50 -7.08
N PRO A 136 3.19 6.55 -8.04
CA PRO A 136 3.93 6.82 -9.27
C PRO A 136 3.47 8.05 -10.03
N SER A 137 2.16 8.32 -10.09
CA SER A 137 1.57 9.51 -10.71
C SER A 137 1.93 10.83 -10.00
N GLU A 138 2.42 10.74 -8.76
CA GLU A 138 2.85 11.88 -7.95
C GLU A 138 4.34 12.18 -8.12
N LEU A 139 5.12 11.35 -8.81
CA LEU A 139 6.55 11.57 -8.99
C LEU A 139 6.84 12.80 -9.86
N PRO A 140 7.85 13.62 -9.51
CA PRO A 140 8.41 14.59 -10.44
C PRO A 140 8.99 13.89 -11.69
N PRO A 141 8.95 14.52 -12.88
CA PRO A 141 9.61 13.99 -14.06
C PRO A 141 11.10 13.71 -13.80
N GLY A 142 11.56 12.51 -14.18
CA GLY A 142 12.94 12.08 -13.98
C GLY A 142 13.34 11.73 -12.54
N ALA A 143 12.39 11.73 -11.59
CA ALA A 143 12.67 11.34 -10.21
C ALA A 143 13.19 9.90 -10.13
N GLN A 144 14.33 9.73 -9.45
CA GLN A 144 14.90 8.42 -9.20
C GLN A 144 14.11 7.70 -8.10
N SER A 145 13.88 6.40 -8.27
CA SER A 145 13.22 5.57 -7.28
C SER A 145 14.08 4.36 -6.89
N ALA A 146 14.01 3.97 -5.63
CA ALA A 146 14.62 2.74 -5.16
C ALA A 146 13.98 1.51 -5.82
N ARG A 147 14.79 0.48 -6.06
CA ARG A 147 14.29 -0.84 -6.43
C ARG A 147 14.13 -1.67 -5.17
N LEU A 148 12.99 -2.34 -5.05
CA LEU A 148 12.66 -3.12 -3.87
C LEU A 148 12.60 -4.62 -4.20
N ARG A 149 13.00 -5.46 -3.25
CA ARG A 149 12.77 -6.91 -3.30
C ARG A 149 11.88 -7.39 -2.16
N ALA A 150 11.05 -8.38 -2.46
CA ALA A 150 10.46 -9.23 -1.43
C ALA A 150 11.52 -10.23 -0.89
N VAL A 151 11.21 -10.90 0.22
CA VAL A 151 12.05 -11.98 0.75
C VAL A 151 12.21 -13.07 -0.32
N GLY A 152 13.46 -13.39 -0.68
CA GLY A 152 13.78 -14.40 -1.70
C GLY A 152 13.49 -13.98 -3.15
N GLY A 153 13.09 -12.73 -3.40
CA GLY A 153 12.85 -12.18 -4.74
C GLY A 153 14.01 -11.34 -5.29
N GLU A 154 13.84 -10.87 -6.52
CA GLU A 154 14.75 -9.91 -7.16
C GLU A 154 14.33 -8.46 -6.89
N TYR A 155 15.21 -7.51 -7.22
CA TYR A 155 14.95 -6.08 -7.07
C TYR A 155 14.27 -5.49 -8.30
N PHE A 156 13.06 -4.97 -8.11
CA PHE A 156 12.28 -4.32 -9.16
C PHE A 156 11.91 -2.89 -8.79
N GLY A 157 11.67 -2.04 -9.79
CA GLY A 157 10.97 -0.78 -9.58
C GLY A 157 9.46 -0.99 -9.52
N PHE A 158 8.74 0.10 -9.22
CA PHE A 158 7.29 0.09 -9.08
C PHE A 158 6.56 -0.26 -10.38
N GLU A 159 7.22 -0.17 -11.53
CA GLU A 159 6.68 -0.58 -12.84
C GLU A 159 6.37 -2.08 -12.93
N ARG A 160 6.94 -2.92 -12.04
CA ARG A 160 6.62 -4.34 -11.90
C ARG A 160 5.51 -4.59 -10.87
N ALA A 161 4.69 -3.59 -10.60
CA ALA A 161 3.58 -3.71 -9.66
C ALA A 161 2.55 -4.73 -10.12
N ARG A 162 2.18 -5.61 -9.19
CA ARG A 162 1.08 -6.56 -9.32
C ARG A 162 0.59 -6.92 -7.91
N PHE A 163 -0.49 -7.69 -7.81
CA PHE A 163 -0.96 -8.19 -6.51
C PHE A 163 0.14 -8.92 -5.72
N GLY A 164 1.11 -9.52 -6.42
CA GLY A 164 2.36 -10.00 -5.85
C GLY A 164 2.25 -11.31 -5.07
N PHE A 165 1.07 -11.91 -5.05
CA PHE A 165 0.84 -13.24 -4.53
C PHE A 165 0.83 -14.25 -5.68
N ALA A 166 1.80 -15.17 -5.67
CA ALA A 166 1.80 -16.37 -6.48
C ALA A 166 1.44 -17.54 -5.59
N VAL A 167 0.66 -18.46 -6.11
CA VAL A 167 0.30 -19.63 -5.33
C VAL A 167 1.38 -20.69 -5.49
N PRO A 168 1.86 -21.29 -4.39
CA PRO A 168 2.77 -22.42 -4.46
C PRO A 168 2.27 -23.52 -5.40
N ARG A 169 3.18 -24.14 -6.17
CA ARG A 169 2.85 -25.28 -7.03
C ARG A 169 2.19 -26.38 -6.20
N GLY A 170 1.03 -26.87 -6.64
CA GLY A 170 0.30 -27.98 -6.01
C GLY A 170 -1.05 -27.61 -5.39
N LEU A 171 -1.34 -26.32 -5.20
CA LEU A 171 -2.66 -25.84 -4.79
C LEU A 171 -3.54 -25.59 -6.02
N ARG A 172 -4.73 -26.19 -6.05
CA ARG A 172 -5.72 -26.04 -7.14
C ARG A 172 -6.84 -25.08 -6.74
N GLU A 173 -7.44 -24.42 -7.72
CA GLU A 173 -8.55 -23.48 -7.51
C GLU A 173 -9.86 -24.17 -7.05
N PRO A 174 -10.72 -23.44 -6.31
CA PRO A 174 -10.42 -22.15 -5.69
C PRO A 174 -9.46 -22.38 -4.52
N TRP A 175 -8.38 -21.60 -4.49
CA TRP A 175 -7.28 -21.62 -3.53
C TRP A 175 -7.76 -21.97 -2.13
N GLN A 176 -7.76 -23.26 -1.76
CA GLN A 176 -8.46 -23.74 -0.57
C GLN A 176 -7.84 -23.11 0.69
N GLY A 177 -8.47 -22.05 1.20
CA GLY A 177 -8.22 -21.44 2.50
C GLY A 177 -6.99 -20.53 2.68
N ALA A 178 -6.03 -20.49 1.75
CA ALA A 178 -4.72 -19.89 2.04
C ALA A 178 -4.62 -18.36 1.83
N VAL A 179 -5.35 -17.76 0.87
CA VAL A 179 -5.34 -16.31 0.65
C VAL A 179 -6.74 -15.77 0.44
N GLN A 180 -7.16 -14.95 1.40
CA GLN A 180 -8.38 -14.16 1.33
C GLN A 180 -7.99 -12.71 1.08
N LEU A 181 -8.76 -12.01 0.25
CA LEU A 181 -8.65 -10.56 0.19
C LEU A 181 -9.07 -9.99 1.55
N PRO A 182 -8.36 -9.00 2.09
CA PRO A 182 -8.76 -8.37 3.33
C PRO A 182 -10.18 -7.80 3.22
N SER A 183 -10.95 -7.89 4.30
CA SER A 183 -12.29 -7.28 4.42
C SER A 183 -12.28 -5.95 5.18
N ASP A 184 -11.10 -5.55 5.66
CA ASP A 184 -10.85 -4.36 6.45
C ASP A 184 -9.68 -3.59 5.81
N PRO A 185 -9.82 -2.29 5.50
CA PRO A 185 -8.74 -1.48 4.94
C PRO A 185 -7.47 -1.43 5.80
N TYR A 186 -7.57 -1.70 7.11
CA TYR A 186 -6.43 -1.70 8.02
C TYR A 186 -5.75 -3.07 8.12
N ALA A 187 -6.42 -4.15 7.72
CA ALA A 187 -5.82 -5.48 7.72
C ALA A 187 -4.68 -5.56 6.69
N PRO A 188 -3.52 -6.15 7.05
CA PRO A 188 -2.36 -6.18 6.17
C PRO A 188 -2.64 -6.99 4.91
N LEU A 189 -2.05 -6.55 3.80
CA LEU A 189 -1.97 -7.36 2.60
C LEU A 189 -1.10 -8.61 2.86
N PRO A 190 -1.43 -9.75 2.24
CA PRO A 190 -0.50 -10.88 2.20
C PRO A 190 0.87 -10.42 1.69
N ALA A 191 1.93 -10.92 2.32
CA ALA A 191 3.29 -10.65 1.88
C ALA A 191 3.44 -11.04 0.40
N ALA A 192 4.15 -10.21 -0.38
CA ALA A 192 4.47 -10.58 -1.75
C ALA A 192 5.41 -11.79 -1.71
N ASN A 193 5.04 -12.88 -2.36
CA ASN A 193 5.83 -14.11 -2.45
C ASN A 193 6.13 -14.48 -3.92
N ALA A 194 5.58 -13.73 -4.87
CA ALA A 194 5.82 -13.96 -6.28
C ALA A 194 7.19 -13.34 -6.65
N PRO A 195 8.17 -14.13 -7.13
CA PRO A 195 9.57 -13.69 -7.24
C PRO A 195 9.79 -12.43 -8.08
N ASP A 196 8.94 -12.20 -9.08
CA ASP A 196 8.95 -11.06 -10.00
C ASP A 196 7.98 -9.92 -9.63
N ALA A 197 7.57 -9.80 -8.35
CA ALA A 197 6.65 -8.77 -7.88
C ALA A 197 7.33 -7.63 -7.13
N TYR A 198 6.91 -6.38 -7.41
CA TYR A 198 7.22 -5.26 -6.54
C TYR A 198 6.46 -5.37 -5.20
N PRO A 199 7.15 -5.32 -4.05
CA PRO A 199 6.53 -5.67 -2.76
C PRO A 199 5.71 -4.55 -2.12
N LEU A 200 6.04 -3.27 -2.35
CA LEU A 200 5.44 -2.15 -1.64
C LEU A 200 4.17 -1.66 -2.36
N ARG A 201 3.00 -1.95 -1.78
CA ARG A 201 1.70 -1.73 -2.43
C ARG A 201 0.57 -1.55 -1.42
N GLY A 202 -0.53 -0.97 -1.88
CA GLY A 202 -1.79 -0.84 -1.13
C GLY A 202 -2.99 -1.33 -1.92
N LEU A 203 -4.16 -1.34 -1.28
CA LEU A 203 -5.45 -1.67 -1.89
C LEU A 203 -6.30 -0.43 -2.13
N LEU A 204 -6.87 -0.33 -3.32
CA LEU A 204 -7.97 0.57 -3.61
C LEU A 204 -9.28 -0.07 -3.17
N TRP A 205 -10.11 0.68 -2.47
CA TRP A 205 -11.35 0.20 -1.85
C TRP A 205 -12.58 0.93 -2.40
N GLY A 206 -13.60 0.17 -2.79
CA GLY A 206 -14.97 0.65 -2.86
C GLY A 206 -15.60 0.55 -1.47
N VAL A 207 -16.20 1.64 -0.99
CA VAL A 207 -16.81 1.68 0.34
C VAL A 207 -18.30 1.99 0.21
N ALA A 208 -19.14 1.14 0.77
CA ALA A 208 -20.59 1.33 0.78
C ALA A 208 -21.21 0.72 2.04
N LEU A 209 -22.43 1.12 2.40
CA LEU A 209 -23.16 0.45 3.48
C LEU A 209 -23.49 -1.00 3.08
N GLU A 210 -23.39 -1.95 4.00
CA GLU A 210 -23.79 -3.33 3.77
C GLU A 210 -25.30 -3.41 3.47
N GLN A 211 -26.11 -2.72 4.28
CA GLN A 211 -27.54 -2.55 4.04
C GLN A 211 -27.77 -1.41 3.04
N GLN A 212 -28.46 -1.71 1.96
CA GLN A 212 -28.77 -0.79 0.86
C GLN A 212 -30.19 -0.21 0.92
N LYS A 213 -31.09 -0.76 1.74
CA LYS A 213 -32.44 -0.21 1.97
C LYS A 213 -32.43 0.92 3.01
N TYR A 214 -31.55 1.90 2.84
CA TYR A 214 -31.47 3.08 3.73
C TYR A 214 -32.07 4.32 3.04
N ARG A 215 -32.65 5.23 3.85
CA ARG A 215 -33.15 6.54 3.39
C ARG A 215 -34.03 6.47 2.13
N GLY A 216 -34.93 5.48 2.06
CA GLY A 216 -35.83 5.30 0.91
C GLY A 216 -35.15 4.90 -0.40
N ARG A 217 -33.87 4.48 -0.40
CA ARG A 217 -33.16 4.02 -1.60
C ARG A 217 -33.93 2.85 -2.26
N GLY A 218 -34.23 2.99 -3.54
CA GLY A 218 -34.86 1.94 -4.35
C GLY A 218 -33.92 0.77 -4.66
N ARG A 219 -34.49 -0.43 -4.86
CA ARG A 219 -33.73 -1.67 -5.11
C ARG A 219 -32.86 -1.60 -6.36
N ALA A 220 -33.38 -1.05 -7.46
CA ALA A 220 -32.63 -0.91 -8.72
C ALA A 220 -31.31 -0.13 -8.55
N ARG A 221 -31.31 0.92 -7.71
CA ARG A 221 -30.09 1.70 -7.42
C ARG A 221 -29.09 0.91 -6.58
N ALA A 222 -29.57 0.02 -5.71
CA ALA A 222 -28.71 -0.86 -4.93
C ALA A 222 -28.02 -1.91 -5.82
N GLU A 223 -28.78 -2.51 -6.74
CA GLU A 223 -28.27 -3.46 -7.73
C GLU A 223 -27.27 -2.78 -8.68
N ALA A 224 -27.57 -1.58 -9.16
CA ALA A 224 -26.65 -0.80 -9.99
C ALA A 224 -25.31 -0.48 -9.30
N LEU A 225 -25.32 -0.17 -7.99
CA LEU A 225 -24.08 0.05 -7.23
C LEU A 225 -23.25 -1.24 -7.13
N ARG A 226 -23.89 -2.37 -6.83
CA ARG A 226 -23.23 -3.68 -6.79
C ARG A 226 -22.60 -4.00 -8.15
N ASP A 227 -23.35 -3.78 -9.23
CA ASP A 227 -22.88 -4.08 -10.59
C ASP A 227 -21.74 -3.16 -11.01
N LEU A 228 -21.78 -1.88 -10.63
CA LEU A 228 -20.67 -0.95 -10.81
C LEU A 228 -19.40 -1.45 -10.10
N LEU A 229 -19.49 -1.86 -8.83
CA LEU A 229 -18.32 -2.36 -8.08
C LEU A 229 -17.75 -3.65 -8.69
N ARG A 230 -18.62 -4.54 -9.20
CA ARG A 230 -18.19 -5.72 -9.95
C ARG A 230 -17.49 -5.34 -11.25
N ALA A 231 -18.08 -4.43 -12.01
CA ALA A 231 -17.55 -3.96 -13.28
C ALA A 231 -16.20 -3.26 -13.11
N LEU A 232 -16.03 -2.43 -12.08
CA LEU A 232 -14.75 -1.77 -11.76
C LEU A 232 -13.62 -2.76 -11.45
N ARG A 233 -13.96 -3.97 -10.99
CA ARG A 233 -12.97 -5.03 -10.73
C ARG A 233 -12.67 -5.86 -11.97
N SER A 234 -13.67 -6.12 -12.82
CA SER A 234 -13.53 -7.00 -14.00
C SER A 234 -13.19 -6.26 -15.30
N GLY A 235 -13.52 -4.98 -15.42
CA GLY A 235 -13.49 -4.19 -16.66
C GLY A 235 -12.13 -3.61 -17.05
N GLY A 236 -11.04 -4.15 -16.50
CA GLY A 236 -9.70 -3.57 -16.60
C GLY A 236 -9.44 -2.51 -15.53
N VAL A 237 -8.17 -2.34 -15.16
CA VAL A 237 -7.76 -1.34 -14.18
C VAL A 237 -7.14 -0.12 -14.88
N PRO A 238 -7.38 1.11 -14.39
CA PRO A 238 -6.67 2.30 -14.86
C PRO A 238 -5.16 2.14 -14.86
N GLU A 239 -4.47 2.90 -15.71
CA GLU A 239 -3.01 2.96 -15.72
C GLU A 239 -2.46 3.30 -14.32
N GLY A 240 -1.36 2.64 -13.93
CA GLY A 240 -0.75 2.78 -12.61
C GLY A 240 -1.39 1.93 -11.51
N LEU A 241 -2.49 1.23 -11.80
CA LEU A 241 -3.07 0.21 -10.93
C LEU A 241 -2.81 -1.19 -11.50
N ALA A 242 -2.90 -2.20 -10.63
CA ALA A 242 -2.82 -3.60 -11.03
C ALA A 242 -4.09 -4.36 -10.59
N PRO A 243 -4.58 -5.30 -11.43
CA PRO A 243 -5.80 -6.05 -11.14
C PRO A 243 -5.59 -6.99 -9.96
N LEU A 244 -6.70 -7.28 -9.27
CA LEU A 244 -6.73 -8.32 -8.25
C LEU A 244 -6.88 -9.71 -8.91
N PRO A 245 -6.37 -10.78 -8.28
CA PRO A 245 -6.71 -12.14 -8.68
C PRO A 245 -8.22 -12.36 -8.57
N ASN A 246 -8.74 -13.34 -9.31
CA ASN A 246 -10.15 -13.72 -9.25
C ASN A 246 -10.47 -14.44 -7.93
N LEU A 247 -10.58 -13.68 -6.85
CA LEU A 247 -10.91 -14.15 -5.50
C LEU A 247 -12.35 -13.75 -5.13
N PRO A 248 -13.01 -14.52 -4.24
CA PRO A 248 -14.28 -14.12 -3.65
C PRO A 248 -14.19 -12.75 -3.00
N LEU A 249 -15.22 -11.93 -3.18
CA LEU A 249 -15.30 -10.64 -2.51
C LEU A 249 -15.65 -10.82 -1.03
N PRO A 250 -15.06 -10.01 -0.14
CA PRO A 250 -15.48 -9.99 1.24
C PRO A 250 -16.90 -9.44 1.37
N GLY A 251 -17.75 -10.20 2.06
CA GLY A 251 -19.10 -9.82 2.47
C GLY A 251 -20.14 -9.70 1.35
N THR A 252 -21.37 -9.38 1.75
CA THR A 252 -22.55 -9.41 0.88
C THR A 252 -23.39 -8.16 1.13
N PHE A 253 -23.84 -7.51 0.06
CA PHE A 253 -24.81 -6.41 0.19
C PHE A 253 -26.22 -6.96 0.44
N PHE A 254 -27.02 -6.23 1.21
CA PHE A 254 -28.41 -6.59 1.50
C PHE A 254 -29.37 -5.49 1.06
N TYR A 255 -30.59 -5.86 0.69
CA TYR A 255 -31.72 -4.96 0.50
C TYR A 255 -32.89 -5.39 1.38
N GLY A 256 -33.01 -4.77 2.55
CA GLY A 256 -33.87 -5.27 3.63
C GLY A 256 -33.36 -6.62 4.12
N ALA A 257 -34.24 -7.61 4.23
CA ALA A 257 -33.90 -8.96 4.69
C ALA A 257 -33.27 -9.86 3.60
N LYS A 258 -33.17 -9.39 2.34
CA LYS A 258 -32.70 -10.22 1.21
C LYS A 258 -31.28 -9.83 0.80
N PRO A 259 -30.37 -10.80 0.57
CA PRO A 259 -29.08 -10.51 -0.04
C PRO A 259 -29.27 -9.99 -1.48
N LEU A 260 -28.35 -9.14 -1.92
CA LEU A 260 -28.22 -8.72 -3.31
C LEU A 260 -27.22 -9.67 -4.01
N PRO A 261 -27.70 -10.55 -4.90
CA PRO A 261 -26.89 -11.61 -5.50
C PRO A 261 -25.83 -11.09 -6.47
#